data_AF-A0A7G1IS93-F1
#
_entry.id   AF-A0A7G1IS93-F1
#
_cell.length_a   1.000
_cell.length_b   1.000
_cell.length_c   1.000
_cell.angle_alpha   90.00
_cell.angle_beta   90.00
_cell.angle_gamma   90.00
#
_symmetry.space_group_name_H-M   'P 1'
#
loop_
_entity.id
_entity.type
_entity.pdbx_description
1 polymer ?
#
loop_
_entity_poly.entity_id
_entity_poly.type
_entity_poly.pdbx_seq_one_letter_code
_entity_poly.pdbx_strand_id
1 'polypeptide(L)' 'MRDAVSKYWEIDEIRPAFIHANVPQVPGAPFEMPPHPRDEKGRMMLPAYLLSAHKAG' A
#
# COMPACT_ATOMS: atom_id res chain seq x y z
N MET A 1 2.45 5.47 -10.47
CA MET A 1 2.11 6.26 -9.26
C MET A 1 2.68 7.67 -9.35
N ARG A 2 4.00 7.86 -9.45
CA ARG A 2 4.64 9.18 -9.56
C ARG A 2 3.99 10.07 -10.63
N ASP A 3 3.97 9.63 -11.89
CA ASP A 3 3.46 10.43 -13.02
C ASP A 3 1.96 10.77 -12.92
N ALA A 4 1.19 9.97 -12.19
CA ALA A 4 -0.23 10.23 -12.00
C ALA A 4 -0.47 11.29 -10.92
N VAL A 5 0.30 11.23 -9.83
CA VAL A 5 0.19 12.16 -8.70
C VAL A 5 0.82 13.52 -9.03
N SER A 6 1.93 13.54 -9.77
CA SER A 6 2.66 14.76 -10.15
C SER A 6 1.85 15.71 -11.06
N LYS A 7 0.70 15.28 -11.57
CA LYS A 7 -0.23 16.14 -12.31
C LYS A 7 -0.96 17.16 -11.43
N TYR A 8 -1.02 16.91 -10.12
CA TYR A 8 -1.86 17.67 -9.18
C TYR A 8 -1.13 18.12 -7.92
N TRP A 9 -0.01 17.47 -7.58
CA TRP A 9 0.76 17.73 -6.36
C TRP A 9 2.25 17.72 -6.66
N GLU A 10 3.00 18.54 -5.93
CA GLU A 10 4.46 18.48 -5.92
C GLU A 10 4.90 17.34 -5.00
N ILE A 11 5.69 16.41 -5.55
CA ILE A 11 6.10 15.19 -4.85
C ILE A 11 7.39 15.47 -4.08
N ASP A 12 7.33 15.37 -2.76
CA ASP A 12 8.47 15.54 -1.86
C ASP A 12 9.30 14.25 -1.74
N GLU A 13 8.63 13.12 -1.53
CA GLU A 13 9.29 11.84 -1.27
C GLU A 13 8.44 10.66 -1.76
N ILE A 14 9.11 9.60 -2.21
CA ILE A 14 8.52 8.26 -2.38
C ILE A 14 9.46 7.25 -1.73
N ARG A 15 8.98 6.49 -0.75
CA ARG A 15 9.78 5.48 -0.05
C ARG A 15 9.06 4.14 0.09
N PRO A 16 9.78 3.00 0.09
CA PRO A 16 9.17 1.70 0.39
C PRO A 16 8.45 1.71 1.74
N ALA A 17 7.30 1.06 1.80
CA ALA A 17 6.45 0.96 2.98
C ALA A 17 5.56 -0.30 2.91
N PHE A 18 4.65 -0.46 3.88
CA PHE A 18 3.65 -1.51 3.89
C PHE A 18 2.24 -0.95 4.01
N ILE A 19 1.28 -1.52 3.30
CA ILE A 19 -0.15 -1.34 3.58
C ILE A 19 -0.63 -2.48 4.48
N HIS A 20 -1.48 -2.14 5.46
CA HIS A 20 -1.99 -3.10 6.43
C HIS A 20 -3.44 -3.43 6.08
N ALA A 21 -3.67 -4.58 5.46
CA ALA A 21 -4.95 -4.97 4.90
C ALA A 21 -5.67 -6.04 5.75
N ASN A 22 -6.99 -5.87 5.89
CA ASN A 22 -7.88 -6.92 6.36
C ASN A 22 -8.24 -7.82 5.17
N VAL A 23 -7.42 -8.85 4.93
CA VAL A 23 -7.65 -9.79 3.83
C VAL A 23 -8.52 -10.93 4.33
N PRO A 24 -9.78 -11.07 3.85
CA PRO A 24 -10.63 -12.19 4.23
C PRO A 24 -10.10 -13.49 3.61
N GLN A 25 -10.13 -14.58 4.38
CA GLN A 25 -9.91 -15.92 3.87
C GLN A 25 -11.26 -16.45 3.38
N VAL A 26 -11.45 -16.53 2.07
CA VAL A 26 -12.69 -17.04 1.47
C VAL A 26 -12.45 -18.48 1.02
N PRO A 27 -13.15 -19.48 1.60
CA PRO A 27 -13.07 -20.86 1.12
C PRO A 27 -13.44 -20.95 -0.36
N GLY A 28 -12.61 -21.63 -1.16
CA GLY A 28 -12.83 -21.75 -2.60
C GLY A 28 -12.50 -20.50 -3.43
N ALA A 29 -11.77 -19.53 -2.85
CA ALA A 29 -11.26 -18.41 -3.63
C ALA A 29 -10.45 -18.91 -4.84
N PRO A 30 -10.57 -18.25 -6.01
CA PRO A 30 -9.88 -18.68 -7.23
C PRO A 30 -8.36 -18.51 -7.16
N PHE A 31 -7.85 -17.84 -6.12
CA PHE A 31 -6.45 -17.69 -5.83
C PHE A 31 -6.21 -17.62 -4.32
N GLU A 32 -5.09 -18.18 -3.90
CA GLU A 32 -4.57 -17.98 -2.55
C GLU A 32 -3.61 -16.79 -2.57
N MET A 33 -3.77 -15.90 -1.59
CA MET A 33 -2.80 -14.82 -1.39
C MET A 33 -1.49 -15.43 -0.87
N PRO A 34 -0.32 -15.05 -1.43
CA PRO A 34 0.96 -15.51 -0.91
C PRO A 34 1.09 -15.19 0.59
N PRO A 35 1.87 -15.99 1.35
CA PRO A 35 2.12 -15.68 2.75
C PRO A 35 2.85 -14.34 2.86
N HIS A 36 2.27 -13.43 3.64
CA HIS A 36 2.85 -12.14 3.97
C HIS A 36 2.89 -11.97 5.50
N PRO A 37 3.83 -11.16 6.03
CA PRO A 37 3.86 -10.82 7.45
C PRO A 37 2.52 -10.24 7.91
N ARG A 38 2.21 -10.40 9.20
CA ARG A 38 1.06 -9.76 9.83
C ARG A 38 1.53 -8.80 10.92
N ASP A 39 0.79 -7.72 11.09
CA ASP A 39 1.03 -6.77 12.18
C ASP A 39 0.47 -7.28 13.52
N GLU A 40 0.66 -6.50 14.58
CA GLU A 40 0.19 -6.81 15.95
C GLU A 40 -1.33 -7.02 16.06
N LYS A 41 -2.11 -6.49 15.10
CA LYS A 41 -3.57 -6.63 15.03
C LYS A 41 -3.98 -7.78 14.09
N GLY A 42 -3.03 -8.55 13.59
CA GLY A 42 -3.27 -9.66 12.67
C GLY A 42 -3.55 -9.21 11.22
N ARG A 43 -3.34 -7.95 10.86
CA ARG A 43 -3.57 -7.45 9.48
C ARG A 43 -2.40 -7.84 8.60
N MET A 44 -2.68 -8.22 7.36
CA MET A 44 -1.64 -8.61 6.40
C MET A 44 -0.85 -7.37 5.94
N MET A 45 0.48 -7.44 6.01
CA MET A 45 1.39 -6.37 5.59
C MET A 45 1.86 -6.62 4.16
N LEU A 46 1.32 -5.85 3.22
CA LEU A 46 1.67 -5.97 1.80
C LEU A 46 2.69 -4.90 1.41
N PRO A 47 3.77 -5.27 0.69
CA PRO A 47 4.78 -4.31 0.26
C PRO A 47 4.17 -3.26 -0.67
N ALA A 48 4.50 -2.00 -0.40
CA ALA A 48 3.96 -0.83 -1.09
C ALA A 48 4.94 0.35 -1.03
N TYR A 49 4.46 1.55 -1.39
CA TYR A 49 5.19 2.80 -1.26
C TYR A 49 4.36 3.82 -0.48
N LEU A 50 5.01 4.59 0.38
CA LEU A 50 4.46 5.81 0.96
C LEU A 50 4.95 7.00 0.15
N LEU A 51 4.04 7.90 -0.17
CA LEU A 51 4.34 9.16 -0.88
C LEU A 51 3.96 10.34 0.00
N SER A 52 4.89 11.29 0.08
CA SER A 52 4.71 12.59 0.70
C SER A 52 4.67 13.63 -0.42
N ALA A 53 3.67 14.51 -0.39
CA ALA A 53 3.48 15.55 -1.38
C ALA A 53 2.71 16.74 -0.79
N HIS A 54 2.92 17.91 -1.37
CA HIS A 54 2.24 19.14 -1.00
C HIS A 54 1.61 19.82 -2.21
N LYS A 55 0.67 20.73 -1.94
CA LYS A 55 0.03 21.52 -2.99
C LYS A 55 0.94 22.70 -3.33
N ALA A 56 1.19 22.94 -4.61
CA ALA A 56 1.85 24.17 -5.04
C ALA A 56 1.04 25.39 -4.56
N GLY A 57 1.76 26.36 -3.98
CA GLY A 57 1.20 27.59 -3.43
C GLY A 57 0.62 28.53 -4.49
#